data_AF-A0A0B2UQ64-F1
#
_entry.id   AF-A0A0B2UQ64-F1
#
_cell.length_a   1.000
_cell.length_b   1.000
_cell.length_c   1.000
_cell.angle_alpha   90.00
_cell.angle_beta   90.00
_cell.angle_gamma   90.00
#
_symmetry.space_group_name_H-M   'P 1'
#
loop_
_entity.id
_entity.type
_entity.pdbx_description
1 polymer ?
#
loop_
_entity_poly.entity_id
_entity_poly.type
_entity_poly.pdbx_seq_one_letter_code
_entity_poly.pdbx_strand_id
1 'polypeptide(L)'
;EESGATVQPIIHILEVNEPPPTFNVTNKFTSVFQNIVDAYGVPSYREINPCPFTIITFPFLFAVMFGDCAHGLLLVLSALFFILNERKIITKQQHIDNEIFNTFFSGRFV
;
A
#
# COMPACT_ATOMS: atom_id res chain seq x y z
N GLU A 1 -20.57 -25.39 6.53
CA GLU A 1 -21.35 -26.64 6.40
C GLU A 1 -22.43 -26.57 7.47
N GLU A 2 -23.72 -26.36 7.26
CA GLU A 2 -24.61 -26.48 6.10
C GLU A 2 -25.47 -25.20 6.04
N SER A 3 -25.40 -24.45 4.95
CA SER A 3 -26.53 -23.58 4.59
C SER A 3 -27.57 -24.54 4.04
N GLY A 4 -28.75 -24.68 4.65
CA GLY A 4 -29.78 -25.69 4.32
C GLY A 4 -30.42 -25.58 2.93
N ALA A 5 -29.65 -25.17 1.93
CA ALA A 5 -30.03 -25.14 0.53
C ALA A 5 -30.11 -26.57 -0.01
N THR A 6 -31.21 -26.88 -0.68
CA THR A 6 -31.49 -28.19 -1.29
C THR A 6 -30.50 -28.56 -2.40
N VAL A 7 -29.71 -27.61 -2.89
CA VAL A 7 -28.78 -27.79 -4.01
C VAL A 7 -27.34 -27.65 -3.51
N GLN A 8 -26.48 -28.61 -3.88
CA GLN A 8 -25.06 -28.58 -3.54
C GLN A 8 -24.37 -27.38 -4.23
N PRO A 9 -23.44 -26.67 -3.56
CA PRO A 9 -22.67 -25.63 -4.20
C PRO A 9 -21.82 -26.24 -5.32
N ILE A 10 -22.00 -25.74 -6.54
CA ILE A 10 -21.26 -26.20 -7.72
C ILE A 10 -20.13 -25.21 -7.97
N ILE A 11 -18.89 -25.69 -7.91
CA ILE A 11 -17.70 -24.94 -8.32
C ILE A 11 -17.17 -25.60 -9.59
N HIS A 12 -17.11 -24.84 -10.68
CA HIS A 12 -16.56 -25.31 -11.94
C HIS A 12 -15.31 -24.51 -12.29
N ILE A 13 -14.17 -25.20 -12.42
CA ILE A 13 -12.91 -24.59 -12.85
C ILE A 13 -12.92 -24.60 -14.37
N LEU A 14 -12.89 -23.41 -14.97
CA LEU A 14 -12.83 -23.24 -16.43
C LEU A 14 -11.39 -22.96 -16.84
N GLU A 15 -10.94 -23.60 -17.92
CA GLU A 15 -9.68 -23.25 -18.58
C GLU A 15 -9.96 -22.14 -19.60
N VAL A 16 -9.38 -20.96 -19.36
CA VAL A 16 -9.49 -19.79 -20.23
C VAL A 16 -8.10 -19.37 -20.71
N ASN A 17 -8.00 -18.85 -21.94
CA ASN A 17 -6.75 -18.37 -22.54
C ASN A 17 -6.48 -16.87 -22.27
N GLU A 18 -7.22 -16.25 -21.35
CA GLU A 18 -7.03 -14.85 -20.98
C GLU A 18 -6.01 -14.72 -19.85
N PRO A 19 -5.16 -13.66 -19.84
CA PRO A 19 -4.23 -13.45 -18.75
C PRO A 19 -5.00 -13.15 -17.46
N PRO A 20 -4.76 -13.90 -16.37
CA PRO A 20 -5.44 -13.65 -15.11
C PRO A 20 -4.97 -12.34 -14.47
N PRO A 21 -5.74 -11.77 -13.52
CA PRO A 21 -5.35 -10.53 -12.86
C PRO A 21 -4.08 -10.69 -12.01
N THR A 22 -3.31 -9.62 -11.91
CA THR A 22 -2.13 -9.56 -11.04
C THR A 22 -2.55 -9.20 -9.62
N PHE A 23 -2.10 -10.00 -8.65
CA PHE A 23 -2.31 -9.74 -7.23
C PHE A 23 -0.99 -9.85 -6.47
N ASN A 24 -0.54 -8.72 -5.94
CA ASN A 24 0.67 -8.64 -5.12
C ASN A 24 0.30 -8.72 -3.64
N VAL A 25 0.85 -9.69 -2.92
CA VAL A 25 0.64 -9.80 -1.47
C VAL A 25 1.44 -8.72 -0.76
N THR A 26 0.75 -7.75 -0.17
CA THR A 26 1.37 -6.65 0.57
C THR A 26 1.12 -6.75 2.07
N ASN A 27 2.12 -6.35 2.87
CA ASN A 27 1.92 -6.06 4.29
C ASN A 27 1.67 -4.54 4.49
N LYS A 28 1.44 -4.13 5.74
CA LYS A 28 1.20 -2.72 6.11
C LYS A 28 2.31 -1.74 5.72
N PHE A 29 3.55 -2.22 5.58
CA PHE A 29 4.70 -1.42 5.17
C PHE A 29 4.79 -1.33 3.64
N THR A 30 4.76 -2.48 2.97
CA THR A 30 4.91 -2.57 1.51
C THR A 30 3.67 -2.06 0.75
N SER A 31 2.50 -2.01 1.39
CA SER A 31 1.26 -1.52 0.75
C SER A 31 1.39 -0.07 0.29
N VAL A 32 2.13 0.76 1.04
CA VAL A 32 2.29 2.18 0.70
C VAL A 32 3.11 2.34 -0.58
N PHE A 33 4.23 1.62 -0.67
CA PHE A 33 5.08 1.62 -1.86
C PHE A 33 4.40 0.95 -3.07
N GLN A 34 3.61 -0.10 -2.83
CA GLN A 34 2.83 -0.75 -3.88
C GLN A 34 1.80 0.21 -4.47
N ASN A 35 1.09 0.99 -3.64
CA ASN A 35 0.15 1.99 -4.12
C ASN A 35 0.83 3.06 -5.01
N ILE A 36 2.07 3.44 -4.70
CA ILE A 36 2.85 4.38 -5.52
C ILE A 36 3.17 3.77 -6.90
N VAL A 37 3.57 2.50 -6.92
CA VAL A 37 3.85 1.77 -8.17
C VAL A 37 2.58 1.59 -9.00
N ASP A 38 1.51 1.12 -8.37
CA ASP A 38 0.23 0.81 -9.03
C ASP A 38 -0.45 2.08 -9.57
N ALA A 39 -0.20 3.25 -8.96
CA ALA A 39 -0.67 4.53 -9.48
C ALA A 39 -0.08 4.88 -10.86
N TYR A 40 1.11 4.35 -11.20
CA TYR A 40 1.68 4.50 -12.54
C TYR A 40 1.11 3.44 -13.50
N GLY A 41 0.96 2.20 -13.03
CA GLY A 41 0.36 1.12 -13.79
C GLY A 41 0.52 -0.22 -13.09
N VAL A 42 -0.47 -1.09 -13.28
CA VAL A 42 -0.45 -2.45 -12.72
C VAL A 42 0.39 -3.35 -13.63
N PRO A 43 1.37 -4.09 -13.10
CA PRO A 43 2.21 -4.98 -13.90
C PRO A 43 1.41 -6.16 -14.48
N SER A 44 1.88 -6.68 -15.61
CA SER A 44 1.27 -7.83 -16.28
C SER A 44 1.34 -9.08 -15.42
N TYR A 45 0.48 -10.07 -15.71
CA TYR A 45 0.49 -11.32 -14.95
C TYR A 45 1.86 -11.98 -14.99
N ARG A 46 2.42 -12.28 -13.81
CA ARG A 46 3.76 -12.85 -13.60
C ARG A 46 4.93 -11.98 -14.09
N GLU A 47 4.72 -10.69 -14.26
CA GLU A 47 5.80 -9.73 -14.47
C GLU A 47 6.53 -9.41 -13.14
N ILE A 48 7.77 -8.93 -13.23
CA ILE A 48 8.57 -8.55 -12.06
C ILE A 48 7.94 -7.30 -11.43
N ASN A 49 7.57 -7.40 -10.16
CA ASN A 49 7.09 -6.24 -9.41
C ASN A 49 8.26 -5.28 -9.10
N PRO A 50 8.19 -4.00 -9.48
CA PRO A 50 9.25 -3.02 -9.17
C PRO A 50 9.23 -2.53 -7.71
N CYS A 51 8.14 -2.77 -6.96
CA CYS A 51 7.95 -2.29 -5.59
C CYS A 51 9.13 -2.59 -4.64
N PRO A 52 9.74 -3.79 -4.61
CA PRO A 52 10.88 -4.07 -3.74
C PRO A 52 12.08 -3.15 -3.99
N PHE A 53 12.30 -2.71 -5.23
CA PHE A 53 13.36 -1.75 -5.55
C PHE A 53 12.97 -0.34 -5.11
N THR A 54 11.73 0.06 -5.38
CA THR A 54 11.19 1.38 -5.03
C THR A 54 11.26 1.66 -3.52
N ILE A 55 11.11 0.65 -2.67
CA ILE A 55 11.24 0.80 -1.20
C ILE A 55 12.56 1.46 -0.77
N ILE A 56 13.66 1.16 -1.47
CA ILE A 56 14.99 1.70 -1.13
C ILE A 56 15.33 2.88 -2.01
N THR A 57 15.13 2.74 -3.33
CA THR A 57 15.60 3.74 -4.29
C THR A 57 14.81 5.04 -4.21
N PHE A 58 13.51 5.00 -3.92
CA PHE A 58 12.70 6.21 -3.85
C PHE A 58 13.11 7.13 -2.69
N PRO A 59 13.15 6.68 -1.41
CA PRO A 59 13.61 7.53 -0.32
C PRO A 59 15.07 7.95 -0.46
N PHE A 60 15.94 7.10 -1.02
CA PHE A 60 17.34 7.44 -1.25
C PHE A 60 17.50 8.60 -2.24
N LEU A 61 16.84 8.52 -3.40
CA LEU A 61 16.89 9.59 -4.39
C LEU A 61 16.25 10.88 -3.85
N PHE A 62 15.16 10.76 -3.09
CA PHE A 62 14.57 11.90 -2.38
C PHE A 62 15.58 12.55 -1.41
N ALA A 63 16.29 11.76 -0.62
CA ALA A 63 17.29 12.26 0.34
C ALA A 63 18.47 12.97 -0.34
N VAL A 64 18.92 12.48 -1.50
CA VAL A 64 19.98 13.16 -2.28
C VAL A 64 19.50 14.54 -2.78
N MET A 65 18.24 14.66 -3.18
CA MET A 65 17.66 15.94 -3.62
C MET A 65 17.34 16.87 -2.43
N PHE A 66 16.90 16.29 -1.31
CA PHE A 66 16.50 16.97 -0.08
C PHE A 66 17.64 16.91 0.96
N GLY A 67 18.86 17.23 0.53
CA GLY A 67 20.11 17.02 1.27
C GLY A 67 20.36 17.92 2.48
N ASP A 68 19.34 18.13 3.32
CA ASP A 68 19.42 18.92 4.56
C ASP A 68 19.10 18.05 5.78
N CYS A 69 20.07 17.92 6.68
CA CYS A 69 19.93 17.11 7.89
C CYS A 69 18.90 17.65 8.90
N ALA A 70 18.75 18.96 9.03
CA ALA A 70 17.79 19.55 9.97
C ALA A 70 16.35 19.35 9.47
N HIS A 71 16.12 19.57 8.18
CA HIS A 71 14.82 19.29 7.56
C HIS A 71 14.53 17.79 7.53
N GLY A 72 15.53 16.95 7.25
CA GLY A 72 15.40 15.50 7.35
C GLY A 72 15.01 15.01 8.74
N LEU A 73 15.57 15.61 9.80
CA LEU A 73 15.19 15.29 11.18
C LEU A 73 13.72 15.65 11.47
N LEU A 74 13.25 16.81 11.00
CA LEU A 74 11.85 17.21 11.14
C LEU A 74 10.89 16.26 10.40
N LEU A 75 11.27 15.79 9.20
CA LEU A 75 10.50 14.79 8.45
C LEU A 75 10.46 13.44 9.19
N VAL A 76 11.58 12.99 9.77
CA VAL A 76 11.61 11.76 10.57
C VAL A 76 10.73 11.88 11.81
N LEU A 77 10.77 13.03 12.52
CA LEU A 77 9.93 13.26 13.68
C LEU A 77 8.43 13.28 13.34
N SER A 78 8.05 13.88 12.21
CA SER A 78 6.65 13.91 11.76
C SER A 78 6.15 12.52 11.34
N ALA A 79 6.96 11.75 10.61
CA ALA A 79 6.67 10.36 10.28
C ALA A 79 6.53 9.49 11.54
N LEU A 80 7.46 9.63 12.50
CA LEU A 80 7.43 8.91 13.76
C LEU A 80 6.15 9.22 14.56
N PHE A 81 5.71 10.47 14.58
CA PHE A 81 4.46 10.87 15.25
C PHE A 81 3.25 10.11 14.68
N PHE A 82 3.15 9.97 13.36
CA PHE A 82 2.07 9.21 12.71
C PHE A 82 2.14 7.71 13.00
N ILE A 83 3.34 7.13 13.01
CA ILE A 83 3.54 5.70 13.29
C ILE A 83 3.17 5.37 14.74
N LEU A 84 3.60 6.17 15.72
CA LEU A 84 3.32 5.94 17.14
C LEU A 84 1.84 6.10 17.49
N ASN A 85 1.15 7.04 16.83
CA ASN A 85 -0.26 7.32 17.11
C ASN A 85 -1.24 6.58 16.16
N GLU A 86 -0.76 5.66 15.33
CA GLU A 86 -1.55 5.06 14.26
C GLU A 86 -2.87 4.45 14.73
N ARG A 87 -2.89 3.76 15.89
CA ARG A 87 -4.10 3.09 16.38
C ARG A 87 -5.17 4.12 16.76
N LYS A 88 -4.76 5.23 17.38
CA LYS A 88 -5.65 6.32 17.78
C LYS A 88 -6.19 7.05 16.55
N ILE A 89 -5.33 7.26 15.55
CA ILE A 89 -5.69 7.96 14.31
C ILE A 89 -6.67 7.10 13.50
N ILE A 90 -6.41 5.80 13.32
CA ILE A 90 -7.30 4.90 12.58
C ILE A 90 -8.72 4.87 13.16
N THR A 91 -8.86 4.82 14.49
CA THR A 91 -10.19 4.84 15.13
C THR A 91 -10.90 6.19 14.94
N LYS A 92 -10.16 7.31 14.95
CA LYS A 92 -10.74 8.64 14.72
C LYS A 92 -11.01 8.95 13.24
N GLN A 93 -10.23 8.33 12.33
CA GLN A 93 -10.29 8.54 10.88
C GLN A 93 -11.64 8.10 10.29
N GLN A 94 -12.36 7.21 10.97
CA GLN A 94 -13.71 6.78 10.55
C GLN A 94 -14.72 7.94 10.44
N HIS A 95 -14.41 9.13 10.96
CA HIS A 95 -15.30 10.29 11.00
C HIS A 95 -14.71 11.58 10.39
N ILE A 96 -13.54 11.51 9.74
CA ILE A 96 -12.80 12.68 9.21
C ILE A 96 -12.70 12.61 7.68
N ASP A 97 -13.38 13.53 6.98
CA ASP A 97 -13.48 13.60 5.51
C ASP A 97 -12.30 14.33 4.82
N ASN A 98 -11.22 14.63 5.55
CA ASN A 98 -10.09 15.38 5.00
C ASN A 98 -9.18 14.49 4.15
N GLU A 99 -9.36 14.52 2.83
CA GLU A 99 -8.61 13.74 1.85
C GLU A 99 -7.10 13.94 1.96
N ILE A 100 -6.64 15.20 2.07
CA ILE A 100 -5.21 15.55 2.17
C ILE A 100 -4.57 14.84 3.37
N PHE A 101 -5.22 14.89 4.54
CA PHE A 101 -4.71 14.25 5.75
C PHE A 101 -4.62 12.73 5.59
N ASN A 102 -5.61 12.13 4.92
CA ASN A 102 -5.64 10.70 4.65
C ASN A 102 -4.49 10.26 3.73
N THR A 103 -4.16 11.06 2.72
CA THR A 103 -3.01 10.83 1.83
C THR A 103 -1.69 10.83 2.60
N PHE A 104 -1.46 11.84 3.46
CA PHE A 104 -0.26 11.89 4.30
C PHE A 104 -0.19 10.72 5.29
N PHE A 105 -1.31 10.35 5.94
CA PHE A 105 -1.34 9.23 6.89
C PHE A 105 -1.12 7.88 6.21
N SER A 106 -1.67 7.70 5.00
CA SER A 106 -1.42 6.53 4.16
C SER A 106 0.08 6.41 3.83
N GLY A 107 0.72 7.54 3.53
CA GLY A 107 2.14 7.66 3.21
C GLY A 107 3.14 7.49 4.36
N ARG A 108 2.72 7.21 5.60
CA ARG A 108 3.57 7.32 6.82
C ARG A 108 4.86 6.48 6.87
N PHE A 109 5.04 5.53 5.96
CA PHE A 109 6.24 4.67 5.88
C PHE A 109 7.18 5.01 4.72
N VAL A 110 6.80 5.98 3.89
CA VAL A 110 7.59 6.49 2.75
C VAL A 110 8.44 7.65 3.25
#